data_AF-A0A932LDW4-F1
#
_entry.id   AF-A0A932LDW4-F1
#
_cell.length_a   1.000
_cell.length_b   1.000
_cell.length_c   1.000
_cell.angle_alpha   90.00
_cell.angle_beta   90.00
_cell.angle_gamma   90.00
#
_symmetry.space_group_name_H-M   'P 1'
#
loop_
_entity.id
_entity.type
_entity.pdbx_description
1 polymer ?
#
loop_
_entity_poly.entity_id
_entity_poly.type
_entity_poly.pdbx_seq_one_letter_code
_entity_poly.pdbx_strand_id
1 'polypeptide(L)'
;MIRKFEPKPIRIFLQDGSADLNIYGGDWWMANQEMERALTFAGYDVNHVWGDGGHNSRHATEVFPDAVRWLWKDWPSPVKTGAGSPQLQDILIPGEGWKLVTEGYRATEGPAVNARGEVFFNDVPNGKTYKLDADGKASLFLADSKRGDGQAFGPDGRLYAVAGGAQQIVAYDADGKAAVIADGFRGNDLVVRHDGRIYVTNPGWDGTQPSQVWLIKPDGQKSVVDRGLKFSNGITLSPDQSLLYVADSRSHWVYSYQIQTDGTLAHKQRYYHLHSPDTADDSGADGMRVDRDGRLYVATRMGIQVCDQAGRVNCIIPMPNGRVSNLCFGGENFDTLFATCGDRVFERKLKVRGAQAFQSPIKPAPPRL
;
A
#
# COMPACT_ATOMS: atom_id res chain seq x y z
N MET A 1 7.43 2.97 15.95
CA MET A 1 6.43 2.38 15.01
C MET A 1 5.03 2.17 15.59
N ILE A 2 4.87 1.96 16.91
CA ILE A 2 3.57 1.71 17.61
C ILE A 2 2.41 2.59 17.09
N ARG A 3 2.63 3.90 16.93
CA ARG A 3 1.61 4.88 16.52
C ARG A 3 0.96 4.62 15.14
N LYS A 4 1.55 3.77 14.30
CA LYS A 4 1.14 3.57 12.90
C LYS A 4 0.25 2.35 12.67
N PHE A 5 0.16 1.43 13.63
CA PHE A 5 -0.55 0.17 13.49
C PHE A 5 -1.86 0.16 14.28
N GLU A 6 -2.81 -0.66 13.84
CA GLU A 6 -4.00 -0.97 14.63
C GLU A 6 -3.60 -1.61 15.97
N PRO A 7 -4.27 -1.25 17.07
CA PRO A 7 -4.01 -1.87 18.35
C PRO A 7 -4.41 -3.34 18.30
N LYS A 8 -3.69 -4.16 19.06
CA LYS A 8 -4.06 -5.56 19.28
C LYS A 8 -4.97 -5.66 20.52
N PRO A 9 -5.79 -6.73 20.64
CA PRO A 9 -6.62 -6.97 21.83
C PRO A 9 -5.76 -7.45 23.00
N ILE A 10 -4.86 -6.60 23.49
CA ILE A 10 -3.97 -6.85 24.62
C ILE A 10 -3.96 -5.66 25.55
N ARG A 11 -3.67 -5.93 26.83
CA ARG A 11 -3.39 -4.90 27.83
C ARG A 11 -1.90 -4.79 28.05
N ILE A 12 -1.43 -3.59 28.34
CA ILE A 12 -0.01 -3.33 28.55
C ILE A 12 0.17 -2.60 29.88
N PHE A 13 1.03 -3.14 30.73
CA PHE A 13 1.41 -2.53 31.99
C PHE A 13 2.89 -2.17 31.92
N LEU A 14 3.23 -0.90 32.14
CA LEU A 14 4.60 -0.41 32.15
C LEU A 14 5.05 -0.08 33.58
N GLN A 15 6.30 -0.39 33.90
CA GLN A 15 6.94 0.06 35.11
C GLN A 15 8.32 0.57 34.77
N ASP A 16 8.66 1.75 35.29
CA ASP A 16 10.02 2.29 35.19
C ASP A 16 10.32 3.21 36.38
N GLY A 17 11.56 3.68 36.53
CA GLY A 17 11.98 4.65 37.52
C GLY A 17 12.84 5.76 36.93
N SER A 18 12.75 6.97 37.49
CA SER A 18 13.46 8.16 36.96
C SER A 18 14.99 8.09 37.05
N ALA A 19 15.54 7.14 37.79
CA ALA A 19 16.98 6.89 37.89
C ALA A 19 17.42 5.62 37.14
N ASP A 20 16.60 5.09 36.23
CA ASP A 20 16.99 3.96 35.36
C ASP A 20 18.13 4.35 34.41
N LEU A 21 18.60 3.39 33.60
CA LEU A 21 19.78 3.53 32.76
C LEU A 21 19.68 4.75 31.83
N ASN A 22 20.65 5.64 31.99
CA ASN A 22 21.00 6.66 31.00
C ASN A 22 22.47 6.43 30.62
N ILE A 23 22.68 5.69 29.53
CA ILE A 23 23.98 5.19 29.10
C ILE A 23 24.17 5.42 27.59
N TYR A 24 25.26 4.93 27.01
CA TYR A 24 25.55 5.05 25.57
C TYR A 24 24.43 4.52 24.64
N GLY A 25 23.53 3.68 25.17
CA GLY A 25 22.33 3.18 24.48
C GLY A 25 21.08 4.05 24.59
N GLY A 26 21.15 5.20 25.28
CA GLY A 26 20.03 6.14 25.47
C GLY A 26 19.54 6.24 26.91
N ASP A 27 18.51 7.07 27.10
CA ASP A 27 17.80 7.30 28.36
C ASP A 27 16.53 6.44 28.40
N TRP A 28 16.54 5.40 29.25
CA TRP A 28 15.48 4.40 29.30
C TRP A 28 14.19 4.95 29.93
N TRP A 29 14.34 5.80 30.95
CA TRP A 29 13.23 6.51 31.59
C TRP A 29 12.44 7.36 30.59
N MET A 30 13.15 8.11 29.73
CA MET A 30 12.50 8.90 28.69
C MET A 30 11.90 8.02 27.59
N ALA A 31 12.60 6.96 27.18
CA ALA A 31 12.10 6.03 26.15
C ALA A 31 10.80 5.32 26.57
N ASN A 32 10.69 4.89 27.84
CA ASN A 32 9.48 4.22 28.34
C ASN A 32 8.28 5.18 28.45
N GLN A 33 8.50 6.44 28.80
CA GLN A 33 7.46 7.47 28.73
C GLN A 33 7.00 7.73 27.29
N GLU A 34 7.93 7.81 26.33
CA GLU A 34 7.56 7.96 24.91
C GLU A 34 6.77 6.75 24.39
N MET A 35 7.16 5.54 24.81
CA MET A 35 6.45 4.31 24.48
C MET A 35 5.04 4.29 25.06
N GLU A 36 4.86 4.65 26.34
CA GLU A 36 3.54 4.80 26.97
C GLU A 36 2.66 5.75 26.17
N ARG A 37 3.17 6.95 25.83
CA ARG A 37 2.41 7.94 25.05
C ARG A 37 2.06 7.42 23.66
N ALA A 38 2.95 6.64 23.05
CA ALA A 38 2.68 6.01 21.76
C ALA A 38 1.60 4.91 21.85
N LEU A 39 1.58 4.13 22.93
CA LEU A 39 0.56 3.10 23.18
C LEU A 39 -0.82 3.74 23.43
N THR A 40 -0.86 4.76 24.28
CA THR A 40 -2.08 5.55 24.53
C THR A 40 -2.59 6.18 23.24
N PHE A 41 -1.72 6.81 22.44
CA PHE A 41 -2.08 7.38 21.14
C PHE A 41 -2.62 6.34 20.15
N ALA A 42 -2.04 5.14 20.13
CA ALA A 42 -2.49 4.03 19.29
C ALA A 42 -3.77 3.36 19.82
N GLY A 43 -4.27 3.78 20.99
CA GLY A 43 -5.51 3.30 21.57
C GLY A 43 -5.41 1.98 22.34
N TYR A 44 -4.21 1.55 22.77
CA TYR A 44 -4.09 0.38 23.64
C TYR A 44 -4.69 0.63 25.04
N ASP A 45 -5.24 -0.40 25.68
CA ASP A 45 -5.52 -0.39 27.12
C ASP A 45 -4.17 -0.48 27.84
N VAL A 46 -3.67 0.66 28.30
CA VAL A 46 -2.34 0.81 28.90
C VAL A 46 -2.47 1.38 30.31
N ASN A 47 -1.66 0.86 31.22
CA ASN A 47 -1.46 1.41 32.55
C ASN A 47 0.04 1.43 32.86
N HIS A 48 0.43 2.27 33.81
CA HIS A 48 1.82 2.39 34.19
C HIS A 48 2.00 2.78 35.66
N VAL A 49 3.16 2.45 36.23
CA VAL A 49 3.59 2.94 37.53
C VAL A 49 5.03 3.43 37.43
N TRP A 50 5.24 4.69 37.77
CA TRP A 50 6.54 5.35 37.75
C TRP A 50 7.11 5.46 39.17
N GLY A 51 8.37 5.09 39.32
CA GLY A 51 9.15 5.27 40.54
C GLY A 51 10.34 6.21 40.36
N ASP A 52 11.22 6.24 41.35
CA ASP A 52 12.46 7.02 41.35
C ASP A 52 13.74 6.15 41.36
N GLY A 53 13.58 4.83 41.48
CA GLY A 53 14.68 3.86 41.53
C GLY A 53 15.41 3.67 40.19
N GLY A 54 16.61 3.09 40.25
CA GLY A 54 17.38 2.71 39.07
C GLY A 54 17.18 1.26 38.63
N HIS A 55 18.03 0.78 37.72
CA HIS A 55 17.92 -0.53 37.07
C HIS A 55 18.02 -1.73 38.04
N ASN A 56 16.90 -2.12 38.65
CA ASN A 56 16.82 -3.26 39.56
C ASN A 56 15.38 -3.80 39.67
N SER A 57 15.21 -4.95 40.32
CA SER A 57 13.92 -5.63 40.43
C SER A 57 13.05 -5.22 41.62
N ARG A 58 13.48 -4.30 42.49
CA ARG A 58 12.78 -4.00 43.76
C ARG A 58 11.37 -3.47 43.53
N HIS A 59 11.26 -2.38 42.76
CA HIS A 59 9.97 -1.74 42.48
C HIS A 59 9.06 -2.66 41.65
N ALA A 60 9.60 -3.31 40.61
CA ALA A 60 8.86 -4.30 39.82
C ALA A 60 8.26 -5.41 40.68
N THR A 61 9.00 -5.92 41.67
CA THR A 61 8.53 -6.97 42.59
C THR A 61 7.41 -6.47 43.49
N GLU A 62 7.53 -5.23 43.98
CA GLU A 62 6.53 -4.59 44.83
C GLU A 62 5.19 -4.41 44.11
N VAL A 63 5.21 -3.93 42.86
CA VAL A 63 4.00 -3.63 42.09
C VAL A 63 3.43 -4.83 41.31
N PHE A 64 4.15 -5.96 41.27
CA PHE A 64 3.75 -7.12 40.47
C PHE A 64 2.33 -7.64 40.76
N PRO A 65 1.89 -7.78 42.02
CA PRO A 65 0.52 -8.22 42.31
C PRO A 65 -0.54 -7.29 41.70
N ASP A 66 -0.31 -5.98 41.73
CA ASP A 66 -1.23 -4.99 41.17
C ASP A 66 -1.20 -4.97 39.65
N ALA A 67 -0.02 -5.12 39.05
CA ALA A 67 0.14 -5.28 37.61
C ALA A 67 -0.66 -6.49 37.09
N VAL A 68 -0.55 -7.65 37.76
CA VAL A 68 -1.29 -8.87 37.38
C VAL A 68 -2.80 -8.68 37.56
N ARG A 69 -3.26 -8.12 38.68
CA ARG A 69 -4.70 -7.81 38.88
C ARG A 69 -5.24 -6.91 37.76
N TRP A 70 -4.48 -5.90 37.35
CA TRP A 70 -4.88 -5.00 36.29
C TRP A 70 -4.85 -5.67 34.91
N LEU A 71 -3.81 -6.44 34.58
CA LEU A 71 -3.70 -7.13 33.29
C LEU A 71 -4.86 -8.13 33.09
N TRP A 72 -5.24 -8.82 34.16
CA TRP A 72 -6.30 -9.83 34.17
C TRP A 72 -7.67 -9.30 34.59
N LYS A 73 -7.85 -7.98 34.69
CA LYS A 73 -9.15 -7.38 34.99
C LYS A 73 -10.21 -7.90 34.01
N ASP A 74 -11.41 -8.19 34.50
CA ASP A 74 -12.54 -8.70 33.71
C ASP A 74 -12.40 -10.12 33.13
N TRP A 75 -11.35 -10.87 33.48
CA TRP A 75 -11.23 -12.29 33.08
C TRP A 75 -12.47 -13.10 33.52
N PRO A 76 -13.05 -13.97 32.66
CA PRO A 76 -12.54 -14.48 31.37
C PRO A 76 -12.94 -13.68 30.12
N SER A 77 -13.44 -12.46 30.25
CA SER A 77 -13.83 -11.64 29.09
C SER A 77 -12.60 -11.29 28.23
N PRO A 78 -12.67 -11.46 26.90
CA PRO A 78 -11.58 -11.03 26.01
C PRO A 78 -11.33 -9.52 26.09
N VAL A 79 -10.06 -9.12 25.98
CA VAL A 79 -9.67 -7.72 25.87
C VAL A 79 -10.24 -7.17 24.56
N LYS A 80 -10.91 -6.01 24.62
CA LYS A 80 -11.42 -5.32 23.44
C LYS A 80 -10.30 -4.58 22.74
N THR A 81 -10.26 -4.66 21.42
CA THR A 81 -9.36 -3.84 20.60
C THR A 81 -9.74 -2.36 20.73
N GLY A 82 -8.75 -1.51 20.93
CA GLY A 82 -8.97 -0.06 20.98
C GLY A 82 -9.33 0.55 19.62
N ALA A 83 -9.69 1.84 19.63
CA ALA A 83 -10.13 2.54 18.43
C ALA A 83 -9.02 2.83 17.40
N GLY A 84 -7.75 2.72 17.79
CA GLY A 84 -6.61 3.12 16.95
C GLY A 84 -6.31 4.62 16.98
N SER A 85 -5.23 5.03 16.31
CA SER A 85 -4.90 6.44 16.16
C SER A 85 -5.97 7.19 15.34
N PRO A 86 -6.07 8.53 15.46
CA PRO A 86 -6.99 9.32 14.63
C PRO A 86 -6.85 9.04 13.12
N GLN A 87 -5.61 8.87 12.64
CA GLN A 87 -5.33 8.58 11.24
C GLN A 87 -5.88 7.23 10.78
N LEU A 88 -5.82 6.21 11.64
CA LEU A 88 -6.45 4.91 11.36
C LEU A 88 -7.97 5.04 11.38
N GLN A 89 -8.52 5.81 12.32
CA GLN A 89 -9.96 6.01 12.43
C GLN A 89 -10.57 6.75 11.23
N ASP A 90 -9.82 7.61 10.55
CA ASP A 90 -10.25 8.28 9.32
C ASP A 90 -10.42 7.30 8.14
N ILE A 91 -9.68 6.18 8.15
CA ILE A 91 -9.58 5.25 7.01
C ILE A 91 -10.36 3.96 7.27
N LEU A 92 -10.24 3.42 8.48
CA LEU A 92 -10.71 2.08 8.82
C LEU A 92 -12.11 2.10 9.45
N ILE A 93 -12.89 1.08 9.14
CA ILE A 93 -14.16 0.80 9.83
C ILE A 93 -13.85 -0.03 11.09
N PRO A 94 -14.28 0.41 12.29
CA PRO A 94 -14.05 -0.35 13.51
C PRO A 94 -14.59 -1.79 13.41
N GLY A 95 -13.75 -2.77 13.74
CA GLY A 95 -14.10 -4.19 13.70
C GLY A 95 -14.03 -4.86 12.32
N GLU A 96 -13.86 -4.11 11.23
CA GLU A 96 -13.66 -4.68 9.89
C GLU A 96 -12.19 -5.04 9.68
N GLY A 97 -11.91 -6.31 9.45
CA GLY A 97 -10.58 -6.84 9.11
C GLY A 97 -10.47 -7.26 7.64
N TRP A 98 -9.33 -7.84 7.30
CA TRP A 98 -9.13 -8.48 6.00
C TRP A 98 -9.98 -9.74 5.86
N LYS A 99 -10.63 -9.90 4.70
CA LYS A 99 -11.37 -11.09 4.30
C LYS A 99 -10.64 -11.75 3.13
N LEU A 100 -10.47 -13.06 3.20
CA LEU A 100 -9.94 -13.83 2.07
C LEU A 100 -11.01 -13.90 0.98
N VAL A 101 -10.67 -13.49 -0.23
CA VAL A 101 -11.57 -13.54 -1.39
C VAL A 101 -11.36 -14.82 -2.17
N THR A 102 -10.10 -15.10 -2.53
CA THR A 102 -9.74 -16.28 -3.32
C THR A 102 -8.27 -16.66 -3.09
N GLU A 103 -7.93 -17.93 -3.31
CA GLU A 103 -6.60 -18.51 -3.12
C GLU A 103 -6.31 -19.63 -4.14
N GLY A 104 -5.08 -20.14 -4.16
CA GLY A 104 -4.66 -21.25 -5.03
C GLY A 104 -3.98 -20.80 -6.33
N TYR A 105 -3.48 -19.57 -6.37
CA TYR A 105 -2.70 -19.04 -7.49
C TYR A 105 -1.20 -19.25 -7.29
N ARG A 106 -0.38 -18.98 -8.31
CA ARG A 106 1.07 -19.08 -8.16
C ARG A 106 1.72 -17.77 -7.72
N ALA A 107 1.32 -16.66 -8.33
CA ALA A 107 1.65 -15.32 -7.84
C ALA A 107 0.65 -14.30 -8.40
N THR A 108 -0.13 -13.72 -7.50
CA THR A 108 -1.16 -12.72 -7.79
C THR A 108 -0.58 -11.33 -7.92
N GLU A 109 -1.03 -10.58 -8.92
CA GLU A 109 -0.53 -9.25 -9.26
C GLU A 109 -1.58 -8.37 -9.93
N GLY A 110 -1.26 -7.09 -10.02
CA GLY A 110 -1.96 -6.12 -10.85
C GLY A 110 -3.47 -6.12 -10.67
N PRO A 111 -4.03 -5.99 -9.46
CA PRO A 111 -5.47 -5.83 -9.32
C PRO A 111 -5.89 -4.50 -9.99
N ALA A 112 -6.92 -4.54 -10.82
CA ALA A 112 -7.50 -3.40 -11.52
C ALA A 112 -9.02 -3.44 -11.41
N VAL A 113 -9.64 -2.28 -11.36
CA VAL A 113 -11.09 -2.14 -11.23
C VAL A 113 -11.67 -1.44 -12.45
N ASN A 114 -12.83 -1.88 -12.93
CA ASN A 114 -13.56 -1.18 -13.98
C ASN A 114 -14.57 -0.16 -13.40
N ALA A 115 -15.28 0.55 -14.28
CA ALA A 115 -16.27 1.55 -13.88
C ALA A 115 -17.47 0.98 -13.08
N ARG A 116 -17.70 -0.33 -13.10
CA ARG A 116 -18.74 -1.01 -12.32
C ARG A 116 -18.26 -1.46 -10.94
N GLY A 117 -16.99 -1.25 -10.61
CA GLY A 117 -16.42 -1.73 -9.35
C GLY A 117 -15.97 -3.19 -9.38
N GLU A 118 -16.03 -3.86 -10.54
CA GLU A 118 -15.58 -5.25 -10.70
C GLU A 118 -14.04 -5.28 -10.77
N VAL A 119 -13.44 -6.25 -10.08
CA VAL A 119 -11.98 -6.34 -9.92
C VAL A 119 -11.41 -7.46 -10.78
N PHE A 120 -10.28 -7.19 -11.41
CA PHE A 120 -9.52 -8.11 -12.26
C PHE A 120 -8.12 -8.24 -11.69
N PHE A 121 -7.50 -9.41 -11.73
CA PHE A 121 -6.12 -9.62 -11.26
C PHE A 121 -5.42 -10.69 -12.07
N ASN A 122 -4.09 -10.67 -12.09
CA ASN A 122 -3.26 -11.61 -12.82
C ASN A 122 -2.72 -12.72 -11.90
N ASP A 123 -2.63 -13.93 -12.43
CA ASP A 123 -1.77 -15.00 -11.92
C ASP A 123 -0.57 -15.11 -12.86
N VAL A 124 0.46 -14.29 -12.60
CA VAL A 124 1.53 -13.96 -13.57
C VAL A 124 2.22 -15.21 -14.12
N PRO A 125 2.67 -16.17 -13.28
CA PRO A 125 3.46 -17.29 -13.79
C PRO A 125 2.62 -18.28 -14.59
N ASN A 126 1.31 -18.34 -14.34
CA ASN A 126 0.36 -19.17 -15.08
C ASN A 126 -0.18 -18.46 -16.33
N GLY A 127 0.09 -17.16 -16.49
CA GLY A 127 -0.33 -16.38 -17.65
C GLY A 127 -1.84 -16.26 -17.78
N LYS A 128 -2.55 -16.08 -16.66
CA LYS A 128 -4.01 -15.96 -16.64
C LYS A 128 -4.45 -14.68 -15.97
N THR A 129 -5.57 -14.14 -16.42
CA THR A 129 -6.27 -13.02 -15.76
C THR A 129 -7.63 -13.51 -15.28
N TYR A 130 -7.97 -13.19 -14.04
CA TYR A 130 -9.24 -13.54 -13.42
C TYR A 130 -10.05 -12.28 -13.15
N LYS A 131 -11.37 -12.44 -13.13
CA LYS A 131 -12.34 -11.43 -12.75
C LYS A 131 -13.08 -11.89 -11.49
N LEU A 132 -13.18 -11.01 -10.51
CA LEU A 132 -14.05 -11.14 -9.35
C LEU A 132 -15.43 -10.57 -9.69
N ASP A 133 -16.49 -11.34 -9.42
CA ASP A 133 -17.86 -10.83 -9.43
C ASP A 133 -18.20 -10.08 -8.13
N ALA A 134 -19.44 -9.59 -8.03
CA ALA A 134 -19.91 -8.83 -6.87
C ALA A 134 -19.92 -9.64 -5.56
N ASP A 135 -19.98 -10.98 -5.65
CA ASP A 135 -19.94 -11.90 -4.51
C ASP A 135 -18.50 -12.32 -4.16
N GLY A 136 -17.49 -11.76 -4.85
CA GLY A 136 -16.08 -12.07 -4.62
C GLY A 136 -15.62 -13.38 -5.24
N LYS A 137 -16.41 -14.01 -6.13
CA LYS A 137 -16.01 -15.26 -6.78
C LYS A 137 -15.15 -14.98 -8.00
N ALA A 138 -14.00 -15.64 -8.06
CA ALA A 138 -13.10 -15.55 -9.21
C ALA A 138 -13.56 -16.43 -10.38
N SER A 139 -13.57 -15.83 -11.58
CA SER A 139 -13.80 -16.49 -12.86
C SER A 139 -12.65 -16.18 -13.82
N LEU A 140 -12.35 -17.09 -14.74
CA LEU A 140 -11.30 -16.86 -15.73
C LEU A 140 -11.78 -15.82 -16.74
N PHE A 141 -11.01 -14.74 -16.93
CA PHE A 141 -11.25 -13.72 -17.94
C PHE A 141 -10.35 -13.91 -19.16
N LEU A 142 -9.03 -14.06 -18.95
CA LEU A 142 -8.07 -14.36 -20.01
C LEU A 142 -7.35 -15.68 -19.72
N ALA A 143 -7.47 -16.63 -20.65
CA ALA A 143 -6.76 -17.91 -20.57
C ALA A 143 -5.26 -17.79 -20.92
N ASP A 144 -4.88 -16.74 -21.65
CA ASP A 144 -3.51 -16.41 -22.00
C ASP A 144 -3.30 -14.89 -21.97
N SER A 145 -2.87 -14.39 -20.82
CA SER A 145 -2.49 -12.99 -20.60
C SER A 145 -1.05 -12.69 -20.99
N LYS A 146 -0.34 -13.66 -21.61
CA LYS A 146 1.08 -13.55 -21.98
C LYS A 146 1.97 -13.15 -20.80
N ARG A 147 1.72 -13.77 -19.63
CA ARG A 147 2.32 -13.40 -18.33
C ARG A 147 2.00 -11.94 -17.96
N GLY A 148 0.70 -11.65 -17.91
CA GLY A 148 0.16 -10.38 -17.46
C GLY A 148 0.69 -10.01 -16.07
N ASP A 149 1.11 -8.76 -15.87
CA ASP A 149 1.66 -8.25 -14.61
C ASP A 149 0.76 -7.13 -14.08
N GLY A 150 1.21 -5.87 -14.04
CA GLY A 150 0.35 -4.73 -13.73
C GLY A 150 -0.65 -4.41 -14.86
N GLN A 151 -1.80 -3.87 -14.46
CA GLN A 151 -2.91 -3.54 -15.35
C GLN A 151 -3.78 -2.42 -14.78
N ALA A 152 -4.48 -1.70 -15.65
CA ALA A 152 -5.41 -0.64 -15.31
C ALA A 152 -6.50 -0.50 -16.38
N PHE A 153 -7.70 -0.08 -15.97
CA PHE A 153 -8.74 0.32 -16.93
C PHE A 153 -8.48 1.72 -17.46
N GLY A 154 -8.77 1.92 -18.75
CA GLY A 154 -8.76 3.23 -19.39
C GLY A 154 -10.13 3.92 -19.42
N PRO A 155 -10.18 5.20 -19.83
CA PRO A 155 -11.44 5.97 -19.94
C PRO A 155 -12.39 5.43 -21.01
N ASP A 156 -11.90 4.58 -21.92
CA ASP A 156 -12.66 3.87 -22.94
C ASP A 156 -13.24 2.53 -22.45
N GLY A 157 -13.03 2.19 -21.17
CA GLY A 157 -13.52 0.96 -20.56
C GLY A 157 -12.72 -0.30 -20.89
N ARG A 158 -11.62 -0.20 -21.66
CA ARG A 158 -10.73 -1.34 -21.92
C ARG A 158 -9.78 -1.59 -20.76
N LEU A 159 -9.40 -2.85 -20.57
CA LEU A 159 -8.36 -3.26 -19.63
C LEU A 159 -6.99 -3.21 -20.33
N TYR A 160 -6.11 -2.31 -19.90
CA TYR A 160 -4.74 -2.22 -20.38
C TYR A 160 -3.84 -3.01 -19.44
N ALA A 161 -3.02 -3.90 -19.99
CA ALA A 161 -2.14 -4.74 -19.19
C ALA A 161 -0.73 -4.77 -19.78
N VAL A 162 0.25 -4.90 -18.88
CA VAL A 162 1.60 -5.32 -19.21
C VAL A 162 1.57 -6.79 -19.57
N ALA A 163 1.87 -7.14 -20.82
CA ALA A 163 2.03 -8.50 -21.32
C ALA A 163 3.52 -8.87 -21.29
N GLY A 164 4.08 -9.07 -20.09
CA GLY A 164 5.53 -9.12 -19.88
C GLY A 164 6.25 -10.25 -20.62
N GLY A 165 5.59 -11.39 -20.85
CA GLY A 165 6.13 -12.50 -21.63
C GLY A 165 6.26 -12.19 -23.12
N ALA A 166 5.40 -11.31 -23.65
CA ALA A 166 5.41 -10.87 -25.04
C ALA A 166 6.15 -9.52 -25.25
N GLN A 167 6.57 -8.85 -24.18
CA GLN A 167 7.17 -7.52 -24.21
C GLN A 167 6.26 -6.48 -24.90
N GLN A 168 5.00 -6.48 -24.48
CA GLN A 168 3.94 -5.66 -25.06
C GLN A 168 3.10 -5.00 -23.98
N ILE A 169 2.45 -3.90 -24.37
CA ILE A 169 1.29 -3.34 -23.68
C ILE A 169 0.08 -3.67 -24.54
N VAL A 170 -0.91 -4.34 -23.95
CA VAL A 170 -2.08 -4.85 -24.65
C VAL A 170 -3.33 -4.28 -24.00
N ALA A 171 -4.27 -3.83 -24.81
CA ALA A 171 -5.62 -3.50 -24.37
C ALA A 171 -6.57 -4.64 -24.71
N TYR A 172 -7.44 -4.98 -23.76
CA TYR A 172 -8.48 -5.99 -23.90
C TYR A 172 -9.84 -5.33 -23.79
N ASP A 173 -10.76 -5.67 -24.71
CA ASP A 173 -12.16 -5.28 -24.58
C ASP A 173 -12.90 -6.17 -23.55
N ALA A 174 -14.21 -5.94 -23.39
CA ALA A 174 -15.03 -6.68 -22.43
C ALA A 174 -15.14 -8.18 -22.71
N ASP A 175 -14.86 -8.61 -23.94
CA ASP A 175 -14.86 -10.01 -24.38
C ASP A 175 -13.46 -10.63 -24.32
N GLY A 176 -12.45 -9.87 -23.88
CA GLY A 176 -11.06 -10.31 -23.80
C GLY A 176 -10.31 -10.28 -25.14
N LYS A 177 -10.85 -9.59 -26.16
CA LYS A 177 -10.15 -9.43 -27.45
C LYS A 177 -9.00 -8.45 -27.31
N ALA A 178 -7.81 -8.89 -27.69
CA ALA A 178 -6.58 -8.14 -27.58
C ALA A 178 -6.35 -7.14 -28.73
N ALA A 179 -5.78 -5.98 -28.40
CA ALA A 179 -5.15 -5.05 -29.32
C ALA A 179 -3.80 -4.60 -28.75
N VAL A 180 -2.72 -4.70 -29.54
CA VAL A 180 -1.39 -4.25 -29.13
C VAL A 180 -1.35 -2.72 -29.17
N ILE A 181 -0.96 -2.11 -28.06
CA ILE A 181 -0.87 -0.65 -27.88
C ILE A 181 0.58 -0.18 -28.02
N ALA A 182 1.52 -0.95 -27.48
CA ALA A 182 2.95 -0.73 -27.63
C ALA A 182 3.71 -2.05 -27.48
N ASP A 183 4.94 -2.08 -27.98
CA ASP A 183 5.83 -3.24 -27.95
C ASP A 183 7.29 -2.82 -27.65
N GLY A 184 8.22 -3.78 -27.66
CA GLY A 184 9.66 -3.52 -27.61
C GLY A 184 10.22 -3.24 -26.22
N PHE A 185 9.44 -3.44 -25.17
CA PHE A 185 9.90 -3.43 -23.78
C PHE A 185 9.01 -4.33 -22.92
N ARG A 186 9.56 -4.86 -21.82
CA ARG A 186 8.85 -5.81 -20.97
C ARG A 186 7.72 -5.18 -20.13
N GLY A 187 7.99 -4.01 -19.54
CA GLY A 187 7.09 -3.38 -18.57
C GLY A 187 7.07 -4.10 -17.22
N ASN A 188 6.32 -3.55 -16.25
CA ASN A 188 5.98 -4.19 -14.98
C ASN A 188 4.61 -3.72 -14.47
N ASP A 189 4.41 -2.42 -14.24
CA ASP A 189 3.10 -1.84 -13.89
C ASP A 189 2.75 -0.66 -14.79
N LEU A 190 1.47 -0.30 -14.86
CA LEU A 190 0.99 0.82 -15.67
C LEU A 190 -0.19 1.57 -15.04
N VAL A 191 -0.36 2.81 -15.48
CA VAL A 191 -1.54 3.62 -15.19
C VAL A 191 -2.04 4.28 -16.47
N VAL A 192 -3.35 4.27 -16.68
CA VAL A 192 -4.02 4.93 -17.80
C VAL A 192 -4.76 6.16 -17.29
N ARG A 193 -4.42 7.32 -17.84
CA ARG A 193 -5.02 8.62 -17.49
C ARG A 193 -6.41 8.79 -18.07
N HIS A 194 -7.13 9.78 -17.53
CA HIS A 194 -8.43 10.18 -18.05
C HIS A 194 -8.34 10.70 -19.50
N ASP A 195 -7.20 11.28 -19.88
CA ASP A 195 -6.91 11.74 -21.24
C ASP A 195 -6.39 10.63 -22.18
N GLY A 196 -6.35 9.37 -21.72
CA GLY A 196 -5.93 8.21 -22.49
C GLY A 196 -4.42 8.01 -22.60
N ARG A 197 -3.58 8.91 -22.06
CA ARG A 197 -2.13 8.66 -21.97
C ARG A 197 -1.85 7.53 -20.98
N ILE A 198 -0.82 6.74 -21.27
CA ILE A 198 -0.40 5.62 -20.44
C ILE A 198 1.02 5.88 -19.94
N TYR A 199 1.24 5.72 -18.65
CA TYR A 199 2.59 5.61 -18.11
C TYR A 199 2.87 4.18 -17.71
N VAL A 200 4.07 3.69 -18.02
CA VAL A 200 4.46 2.30 -17.76
C VAL A 200 5.83 2.28 -17.11
N THR A 201 5.98 1.53 -16.03
CA THR A 201 7.30 1.25 -15.47
C THR A 201 7.94 0.08 -16.19
N ASN A 202 9.24 0.20 -16.46
CA ASN A 202 10.04 -0.85 -17.06
C ASN A 202 11.31 -1.00 -16.23
N PRO A 203 11.27 -1.82 -15.17
CA PRO A 203 12.43 -2.04 -14.33
C PRO A 203 13.59 -2.64 -15.13
N GLY A 204 14.81 -2.38 -14.65
CA GLY A 204 16.04 -3.01 -15.15
C GLY A 204 16.07 -4.51 -14.82
N TRP A 205 15.24 -5.30 -15.49
CA TRP A 205 14.94 -6.71 -15.16
C TRP A 205 16.17 -7.62 -15.07
N ASP A 206 17.18 -7.37 -15.91
CA ASP A 206 18.44 -8.12 -15.96
C ASP A 206 19.56 -7.48 -15.11
N GLY A 207 19.30 -6.32 -14.50
CA GLY A 207 20.27 -5.53 -13.76
C GLY A 207 21.33 -4.83 -14.63
N THR A 208 21.26 -4.94 -15.96
CA THR A 208 22.24 -4.35 -16.88
C THR A 208 21.80 -2.98 -17.40
N GLN A 209 20.49 -2.78 -17.54
CA GLN A 209 19.93 -1.49 -17.96
C GLN A 209 19.32 -0.73 -16.79
N PRO A 210 19.41 0.62 -16.79
CA PRO A 210 18.70 1.42 -15.80
C PRO A 210 17.19 1.26 -15.98
N SER A 211 16.45 1.30 -14.88
CA SER A 211 14.99 1.35 -14.92
C SER A 211 14.52 2.56 -15.72
N GLN A 212 13.40 2.40 -16.42
CA GLN A 212 12.80 3.42 -17.27
C GLN A 212 11.33 3.61 -16.91
N VAL A 213 10.83 4.82 -17.10
CA VAL A 213 9.39 5.08 -17.15
C VAL A 213 9.05 5.52 -18.57
N TRP A 214 8.06 4.87 -19.17
CA TRP A 214 7.59 5.15 -20.52
C TRP A 214 6.30 5.94 -20.49
N LEU A 215 6.14 6.84 -21.45
CA LEU A 215 4.88 7.47 -21.83
C LEU A 215 4.43 6.86 -23.16
N ILE A 216 3.16 6.49 -23.25
CA ILE A 216 2.49 6.13 -24.51
C ILE A 216 1.31 7.10 -24.69
N LYS A 217 1.29 7.78 -25.83
CA LYS A 217 0.23 8.73 -26.20
C LYS A 217 -0.91 8.01 -26.93
N PRO A 218 -2.13 8.58 -26.97
CA PRO A 218 -3.27 7.98 -27.67
C PRO A 218 -3.07 7.75 -29.17
N ASP A 219 -2.14 8.47 -29.79
CA ASP A 219 -1.75 8.30 -31.20
C ASP A 219 -0.74 7.15 -31.43
N GLY A 220 -0.36 6.43 -30.37
CA GLY A 220 0.60 5.32 -30.39
C GLY A 220 2.07 5.73 -30.25
N GLN A 221 2.39 7.03 -30.19
CA GLN A 221 3.77 7.46 -29.95
C GLN A 221 4.21 7.07 -28.53
N LYS A 222 5.39 6.46 -28.42
CA LYS A 222 5.99 6.08 -27.14
C LYS A 222 7.36 6.73 -26.93
N SER A 223 7.66 7.16 -25.71
CA SER A 223 8.95 7.74 -25.34
C SER A 223 9.32 7.43 -23.88
N VAL A 224 10.62 7.40 -23.58
CA VAL A 224 11.10 7.31 -22.19
C VAL A 224 11.04 8.69 -21.56
N VAL A 225 10.37 8.81 -20.41
CA VAL A 225 10.18 10.07 -19.67
C VAL A 225 10.89 10.12 -18.31
N ASP A 226 11.45 9.00 -17.84
CA ASP A 226 12.38 8.98 -16.70
C ASP A 226 13.39 7.83 -16.80
N ARG A 227 14.55 8.02 -16.17
CA ARG A 227 15.61 7.02 -15.98
C ARG A 227 16.22 7.14 -14.58
N GLY A 228 16.91 6.08 -14.15
CA GLY A 228 17.82 6.13 -12.98
C GLY A 228 17.21 5.74 -11.64
N LEU A 229 15.96 5.23 -11.62
CA LEU A 229 15.44 4.50 -10.46
C LEU A 229 16.17 3.15 -10.33
N LYS A 230 16.39 2.66 -9.10
CA LYS A 230 17.05 1.36 -8.92
C LYS A 230 16.18 0.22 -9.43
N PHE A 231 14.88 0.26 -9.16
CA PHE A 231 13.89 -0.69 -9.68
C PHE A 231 12.52 -0.01 -9.74
N SER A 232 12.14 0.54 -10.91
CA SER A 232 10.82 1.14 -11.12
C SER A 232 9.74 0.05 -11.07
N ASN A 233 8.75 0.18 -10.19
CA ASN A 233 7.72 -0.85 -9.99
C ASN A 233 6.31 -0.25 -10.05
N GLY A 234 5.56 -0.18 -8.94
CA GLY A 234 4.23 0.40 -8.95
C GLY A 234 4.22 1.84 -9.45
N ILE A 235 3.10 2.22 -10.04
CA ILE A 235 2.89 3.55 -10.63
C ILE A 235 1.44 4.00 -10.47
N THR A 236 1.24 5.26 -10.10
CA THR A 236 -0.10 5.84 -10.01
C THR A 236 -0.05 7.36 -10.18
N LEU A 237 -1.22 8.00 -10.12
CA LEU A 237 -1.37 9.45 -10.28
C LEU A 237 -1.87 10.06 -8.97
N SER A 238 -1.63 11.36 -8.77
CA SER A 238 -2.45 12.12 -7.83
C SER A 238 -3.92 12.12 -8.29
N PRO A 239 -4.90 12.33 -7.39
CA PRO A 239 -6.32 12.35 -7.77
C PRO A 239 -6.65 13.41 -8.83
N ASP A 240 -5.92 14.51 -8.84
CA ASP A 240 -6.06 15.59 -9.83
C ASP A 240 -5.22 15.37 -11.11
N GLN A 241 -4.51 14.24 -11.19
CA GLN A 241 -3.64 13.84 -12.29
C GLN A 241 -2.57 14.89 -12.66
N SER A 242 -2.21 15.77 -11.73
CA SER A 242 -1.11 16.73 -11.89
C SER A 242 0.27 16.13 -11.59
N LEU A 243 0.31 15.07 -10.77
CA LEU A 243 1.52 14.37 -10.38
C LEU A 243 1.48 12.90 -10.79
N LEU A 244 2.64 12.38 -11.20
CA LEU A 244 2.90 10.95 -11.32
C LEU A 244 3.68 10.48 -10.09
N TYR A 245 3.33 9.33 -9.55
CA TYR A 245 4.06 8.66 -8.47
C TYR A 245 4.63 7.33 -8.98
N VAL A 246 5.92 7.10 -8.72
CA VAL A 246 6.63 5.88 -9.17
C VAL A 246 7.42 5.30 -8.01
N ALA A 247 7.21 4.03 -7.71
CA ALA A 247 7.91 3.32 -6.65
C ALA A 247 9.31 2.95 -7.14
N ASP A 248 10.30 3.15 -6.28
CA ASP A 248 11.62 2.56 -6.44
C ASP A 248 11.78 1.42 -5.42
N SER A 249 11.44 0.19 -5.83
CA SER A 249 11.29 -0.97 -4.93
C SER A 249 12.54 -1.30 -4.12
N ARG A 250 13.73 -0.98 -4.66
CA ARG A 250 15.03 -1.24 -4.03
C ARG A 250 15.54 -0.02 -3.24
N SER A 251 14.60 0.74 -2.70
CA SER A 251 14.83 1.92 -1.88
C SER A 251 13.69 2.12 -0.86
N HIS A 252 13.76 3.21 -0.10
CA HIS A 252 12.69 3.66 0.79
C HIS A 252 11.78 4.72 0.14
N TRP A 253 11.91 5.00 -1.16
CA TRP A 253 11.31 6.16 -1.79
C TRP A 253 10.24 5.80 -2.83
N VAL A 254 9.12 6.52 -2.77
CA VAL A 254 8.28 6.78 -3.95
C VAL A 254 8.64 8.18 -4.46
N TYR A 255 8.93 8.25 -5.76
CA TYR A 255 9.24 9.49 -6.44
C TYR A 255 7.97 10.16 -6.95
N SER A 256 7.94 11.48 -6.90
CA SER A 256 6.91 12.31 -7.52
C SER A 256 7.50 13.09 -8.69
N TYR A 257 6.66 13.30 -9.71
CA TYR A 257 6.97 14.07 -10.91
C TYR A 257 5.78 14.96 -11.24
N GLN A 258 6.04 16.20 -11.63
CA GLN A 258 5.01 17.04 -12.23
C GLN A 258 4.80 16.62 -13.68
N ILE A 259 3.54 16.34 -14.04
CA ILE A 259 3.17 16.01 -15.41
C ILE A 259 2.96 17.29 -16.20
N GLN A 260 3.71 17.44 -17.29
CA GLN A 260 3.59 18.56 -18.21
C GLN A 260 2.44 18.35 -19.20
N THR A 261 2.00 19.43 -19.86
CA THR A 261 0.86 19.41 -20.81
C THR A 261 1.03 18.41 -21.95
N ASP A 262 2.28 18.17 -22.40
CA ASP A 262 2.59 17.21 -23.46
C ASP A 262 2.72 15.75 -22.96
N GLY A 263 2.66 15.55 -21.63
CA GLY A 263 2.83 14.28 -20.94
C GLY A 263 4.26 14.02 -20.44
N THR A 264 5.24 14.88 -20.75
CA THR A 264 6.58 14.72 -20.19
C THR A 264 6.60 14.99 -18.68
N LEU A 265 7.68 14.59 -18.02
CA LEU A 265 7.83 14.67 -16.57
C LEU A 265 8.87 15.72 -16.20
N ALA A 266 8.55 16.56 -15.21
CA ALA A 266 9.47 17.54 -14.64
C ALA A 266 9.52 17.44 -13.12
N HIS A 267 10.49 18.12 -12.50
CA HIS A 267 10.62 18.26 -11.04
C HIS A 267 10.61 16.93 -10.28
N LYS A 268 11.32 15.92 -10.80
CA LYS A 268 11.54 14.64 -10.12
C LYS A 268 12.01 14.85 -8.69
N GLN A 269 11.28 14.29 -7.73
CA GLN A 269 11.59 14.44 -6.31
C GLN A 269 11.39 13.13 -5.55
N ARG A 270 12.31 12.82 -4.62
CA ARG A 270 12.09 11.85 -3.55
C ARG A 270 11.03 12.41 -2.61
N TYR A 271 9.82 11.87 -2.64
CA TYR A 271 8.68 12.50 -1.97
C TYR A 271 8.21 11.72 -0.75
N TYR A 272 7.79 10.47 -0.94
CA TYR A 272 7.33 9.63 0.16
C TYR A 272 8.48 8.78 0.71
N HIS A 273 8.79 8.93 1.99
CA HIS A 273 9.77 8.08 2.69
C HIS A 273 9.02 6.95 3.42
N LEU A 274 9.08 5.75 2.84
CA LEU A 274 8.44 4.54 3.36
C LEU A 274 9.28 3.89 4.46
N HIS A 275 8.61 3.27 5.43
CA HIS A 275 9.27 2.48 6.47
C HIS A 275 9.71 1.13 5.92
N SER A 276 10.73 0.55 6.55
CA SER A 276 11.23 -0.79 6.26
C SER A 276 11.31 -1.62 7.54
N PRO A 277 11.18 -2.95 7.45
CA PRO A 277 11.50 -3.81 8.59
C PRO A 277 13.01 -3.76 8.88
N ASP A 278 13.40 -3.99 10.13
CA ASP A 278 14.81 -3.99 10.55
C ASP A 278 15.67 -5.06 9.84
N THR A 279 15.02 -6.01 9.16
CA THR A 279 15.65 -7.07 8.39
C THR A 279 15.84 -6.73 6.91
N ALA A 280 15.60 -5.48 6.47
CA ALA A 280 15.75 -5.09 5.07
C ALA A 280 16.21 -3.63 4.89
N ASP A 281 17.04 -3.40 3.86
CA ASP A 281 17.54 -2.08 3.47
C ASP A 281 16.61 -1.33 2.48
N ASP A 282 15.47 -1.92 2.13
CA ASP A 282 14.47 -1.32 1.25
C ASP A 282 13.05 -1.56 1.75
N SER A 283 12.11 -0.75 1.25
CA SER A 283 10.69 -0.88 1.59
C SER A 283 10.03 -2.05 0.86
N GLY A 284 10.64 -2.51 -0.24
CA GLY A 284 10.01 -3.41 -1.21
C GLY A 284 8.74 -2.82 -1.79
N ALA A 285 8.69 -1.48 -1.99
CA ALA A 285 7.53 -0.80 -2.55
C ALA A 285 7.17 -1.38 -3.91
N ASP A 286 5.92 -1.79 -4.06
CA ASP A 286 5.40 -2.45 -5.24
C ASP A 286 4.18 -1.67 -5.72
N GLY A 287 3.02 -2.30 -5.94
CA GLY A 287 1.80 -1.64 -6.39
C GLY A 287 1.30 -0.54 -5.46
N MET A 288 0.68 0.49 -6.05
CA MET A 288 0.16 1.63 -5.30
C MET A 288 -1.07 2.28 -5.93
N ARG A 289 -1.91 2.90 -5.11
CA ARG A 289 -3.12 3.64 -5.52
C ARG A 289 -3.36 4.84 -4.59
N VAL A 290 -4.22 5.76 -5.01
CA VAL A 290 -4.61 6.93 -4.20
C VAL A 290 -6.09 6.89 -3.83
N ASP A 291 -6.42 7.45 -2.66
CA ASP A 291 -7.81 7.78 -2.31
C ASP A 291 -8.21 9.17 -2.83
N ARG A 292 -9.50 9.49 -2.74
CA ARG A 292 -10.07 10.78 -3.16
C ARG A 292 -9.64 11.97 -2.27
N ASP A 293 -9.09 11.70 -1.09
CA ASP A 293 -8.54 12.71 -0.19
C ASP A 293 -7.05 12.96 -0.45
N GLY A 294 -6.44 12.30 -1.45
CA GLY A 294 -5.05 12.46 -1.82
C GLY A 294 -4.07 11.67 -0.98
N ARG A 295 -4.52 10.67 -0.22
CA ARG A 295 -3.62 9.73 0.46
C ARG A 295 -3.10 8.69 -0.52
N LEU A 296 -1.81 8.36 -0.44
CA LEU A 296 -1.19 7.31 -1.23
C LEU A 296 -1.14 6.01 -0.42
N TYR A 297 -1.56 4.91 -1.02
CA TYR A 297 -1.53 3.55 -0.47
C TYR A 297 -0.50 2.75 -1.24
N VAL A 298 0.52 2.24 -0.55
CA VAL A 298 1.65 1.53 -1.18
C VAL A 298 1.79 0.13 -0.57
N ALA A 299 1.79 -0.90 -1.41
CA ALA A 299 2.18 -2.26 -1.01
C ALA A 299 3.68 -2.28 -0.67
N THR A 300 4.03 -2.77 0.51
CA THR A 300 5.41 -2.83 1.01
C THR A 300 5.64 -4.09 1.85
N ARG A 301 6.89 -4.36 2.23
CA ARG A 301 7.27 -5.44 3.16
C ARG A 301 6.57 -5.36 4.52
N MET A 302 6.14 -4.18 4.95
CA MET A 302 5.47 -3.98 6.24
C MET A 302 3.94 -4.09 6.15
N GLY A 303 3.39 -4.36 4.96
CA GLY A 303 1.97 -4.24 4.64
C GLY A 303 1.69 -3.03 3.75
N ILE A 304 0.46 -2.53 3.77
CA ILE A 304 0.06 -1.36 2.99
C ILE A 304 0.36 -0.10 3.80
N GLN A 305 1.35 0.68 3.39
CA GLN A 305 1.66 1.96 4.02
C GLN A 305 0.78 3.05 3.42
N VAL A 306 0.13 3.84 4.26
CA VAL A 306 -0.72 4.96 3.84
C VAL A 306 0.00 6.27 4.12
N CYS A 307 0.33 7.00 3.07
CA CYS A 307 0.95 8.30 3.14
C CYS A 307 -0.06 9.42 2.99
N ASP A 308 0.10 10.51 3.74
CA ASP A 308 -0.65 11.75 3.48
C ASP A 308 -0.06 12.55 2.33
N GLN A 309 -0.82 13.58 1.91
CA GLN A 309 -0.41 14.51 0.86
C GLN A 309 0.90 15.26 1.16
N ALA A 310 1.40 15.29 2.41
CA ALA A 310 2.66 15.94 2.77
C ALA A 310 3.87 14.99 2.68
N GLY A 311 3.66 13.72 2.31
CA GLY A 311 4.73 12.74 2.16
C GLY A 311 4.96 11.85 3.39
N ARG A 312 4.17 12.01 4.46
CA ARG A 312 4.37 11.29 5.73
C ARG A 312 3.58 9.98 5.71
N VAL A 313 4.19 8.87 6.13
CA VAL A 313 3.44 7.63 6.39
C VAL A 313 2.62 7.82 7.67
N ASN A 314 1.29 7.84 7.54
CA ASN A 314 0.38 8.04 8.67
C ASN A 314 0.07 6.74 9.38
N CYS A 315 -0.19 5.68 8.62
CA CYS A 315 -0.47 4.36 9.17
C CYS A 315 0.03 3.25 8.25
N ILE A 316 0.08 2.03 8.80
CA ILE A 316 0.44 0.82 8.09
C ILE A 316 -0.63 -0.22 8.38
N ILE A 317 -1.24 -0.74 7.32
CA ILE A 317 -2.26 -1.78 7.37
C ILE A 317 -1.55 -3.12 7.11
N PRO A 318 -1.30 -3.94 8.14
CA PRO A 318 -0.61 -5.21 7.95
C PRO A 318 -1.49 -6.19 7.18
N MET A 319 -0.86 -7.05 6.38
CA MET A 319 -1.55 -8.15 5.69
C MET A 319 -1.50 -9.44 6.50
N PRO A 320 -2.54 -10.30 6.42
CA PRO A 320 -2.55 -11.59 7.13
C PRO A 320 -1.36 -12.50 6.81
N ASN A 321 -0.86 -12.50 5.57
CA ASN A 321 0.26 -13.34 5.14
C ASN A 321 1.57 -12.56 4.89
N GLY A 322 1.58 -11.24 5.10
CA GLY A 322 2.76 -10.38 4.97
C GLY A 322 3.37 -10.26 3.56
N ARG A 323 2.70 -10.75 2.50
CA ARG A 323 3.25 -10.82 1.14
C ARG A 323 2.47 -10.00 0.13
N VAL A 324 2.12 -8.76 0.46
CA VAL A 324 1.41 -7.88 -0.46
C VAL A 324 2.27 -7.52 -1.65
N SER A 325 1.69 -7.65 -2.85
CA SER A 325 2.31 -7.21 -4.10
C SER A 325 1.65 -5.94 -4.61
N ASN A 326 0.32 -5.90 -4.69
CA ASN A 326 -0.37 -4.80 -5.36
C ASN A 326 -1.78 -4.61 -4.79
N LEU A 327 -2.45 -3.50 -5.12
CA LEU A 327 -3.75 -3.14 -4.57
C LEU A 327 -4.63 -2.32 -5.51
N CYS A 328 -5.95 -2.43 -5.33
CA CYS A 328 -6.92 -1.53 -5.98
C CYS A 328 -8.13 -1.25 -5.09
N PHE A 329 -8.81 -0.13 -5.34
CA PHE A 329 -10.08 0.20 -4.71
C PHE A 329 -11.22 -0.30 -5.59
N GLY A 330 -11.91 -1.35 -5.17
CA GLY A 330 -13.03 -1.98 -5.87
C GLY A 330 -14.38 -1.82 -5.16
N GLY A 331 -15.38 -2.56 -5.65
CA GLY A 331 -16.77 -2.42 -5.24
C GLY A 331 -17.45 -1.23 -5.89
N GLU A 332 -18.79 -1.22 -5.91
CA GLU A 332 -19.60 -0.19 -6.60
C GLU A 332 -19.26 1.25 -6.17
N ASN A 333 -18.80 1.42 -4.92
CA ASN A 333 -18.45 2.72 -4.35
C ASN A 333 -16.94 3.00 -4.32
N PHE A 334 -16.10 2.08 -4.82
CA PHE A 334 -14.64 2.14 -4.74
C PHE A 334 -14.11 2.29 -3.31
N ASP A 335 -14.79 1.72 -2.33
CA ASP A 335 -14.51 1.81 -0.89
C ASP A 335 -14.09 0.46 -0.28
N THR A 336 -13.87 -0.55 -1.12
CA THR A 336 -13.26 -1.81 -0.71
C THR A 336 -11.85 -1.89 -1.26
N LEU A 337 -10.85 -2.03 -0.38
CA LEU A 337 -9.46 -2.22 -0.76
C LEU A 337 -9.21 -3.69 -1.05
N PHE A 338 -8.90 -4.03 -2.30
CA PHE A 338 -8.45 -5.35 -2.71
C PHE A 338 -6.93 -5.37 -2.76
N ALA A 339 -6.32 -6.45 -2.29
CA ALA A 339 -4.87 -6.62 -2.26
C ALA A 339 -4.48 -8.01 -2.77
N THR A 340 -3.56 -8.07 -3.73
CA THR A 340 -2.91 -9.30 -4.19
C THR A 340 -1.77 -9.64 -3.25
N CYS A 341 -1.68 -10.90 -2.84
CA CYS A 341 -0.83 -11.32 -1.73
C CYS A 341 -0.27 -12.73 -1.95
N GLY A 342 0.76 -12.87 -2.78
CA GLY A 342 1.32 -14.18 -3.12
C GLY A 342 0.29 -15.04 -3.86
N ASP A 343 -0.13 -16.16 -3.28
CA ASP A 343 -1.11 -17.09 -3.86
C ASP A 343 -2.58 -16.71 -3.62
N ARG A 344 -2.86 -15.51 -3.08
CA ARG A 344 -4.20 -15.12 -2.58
C ARG A 344 -4.57 -13.69 -2.94
N VAL A 345 -5.87 -13.41 -2.90
CA VAL A 345 -6.44 -12.06 -2.91
C VAL A 345 -7.26 -11.83 -1.65
N PHE A 346 -7.03 -10.70 -0.98
CA PHE A 346 -7.79 -10.26 0.18
C PHE A 346 -8.57 -8.99 -0.14
N GLU A 347 -9.65 -8.75 0.59
CA GLU A 347 -10.39 -7.50 0.58
C GLU A 347 -10.56 -6.93 2.00
N ARG A 348 -10.70 -5.61 2.09
CA ARG A 348 -11.07 -4.92 3.33
C ARG A 348 -11.91 -3.69 3.01
N LYS A 349 -13.08 -3.59 3.64
CA LYS A 349 -13.94 -2.41 3.52
C LYS A 349 -13.36 -1.24 4.30
N LEU A 350 -13.32 -0.06 3.68
CA LEU A 350 -12.78 1.17 4.24
C LEU A 350 -13.86 2.28 4.30
N LYS A 351 -13.58 3.35 5.05
CA LYS A 351 -14.41 4.56 5.09
C LYS A 351 -14.17 5.49 3.89
N VAL A 352 -13.01 5.35 3.26
CA VAL A 352 -12.55 6.19 2.15
C VAL A 352 -12.86 5.54 0.81
N ARG A 353 -12.83 6.35 -0.26
CA ARG A 353 -13.01 5.90 -1.64
C ARG A 353 -11.74 6.12 -2.44
N GLY A 354 -11.37 5.15 -3.27
CA GLY A 354 -10.28 5.27 -4.24
C GLY A 354 -10.57 6.33 -5.30
N ALA A 355 -9.54 7.04 -5.75
CA ALA A 355 -9.62 7.83 -6.98
C ALA A 355 -9.17 6.97 -8.16
N GLN A 356 -10.03 6.85 -9.18
CA GLN A 356 -9.75 6.02 -10.34
C GLN A 356 -9.13 6.85 -11.46
N ALA A 357 -7.99 6.43 -11.98
CA ALA A 357 -7.23 7.18 -13.00
C ALA A 357 -8.00 7.38 -14.32
N PHE A 358 -8.93 6.48 -14.66
CA PHE A 358 -9.79 6.62 -15.84
C PHE A 358 -10.95 7.62 -15.66
N GLN A 359 -11.27 8.00 -14.41
CA GLN A 359 -12.32 8.99 -14.13
C GLN A 359 -11.77 10.42 -14.25
N SER A 360 -12.67 11.38 -14.40
CA SER A 360 -12.30 12.79 -14.43
C SER A 360 -11.49 13.18 -13.19
N PRO A 361 -10.40 13.95 -13.34
CA PRO A 361 -9.55 14.33 -12.22
C PRO A 361 -10.31 15.06 -11.10
N ILE A 362 -9.96 14.76 -9.85
CA ILE A 362 -10.58 15.34 -8.66
C ILE A 362 -9.50 16.06 -7.85
N LYS A 363 -9.71 17.35 -7.57
CA LYS A 363 -8.83 18.08 -6.66
C LYS A 363 -9.11 17.67 -5.22
N PRO A 364 -8.18 17.04 -4.50
CA PRO A 364 -8.38 16.73 -3.09
C PRO A 364 -8.43 18.01 -2.26
N ALA A 365 -9.02 17.92 -1.07
CA ALA A 365 -8.95 19.02 -0.11
C ALA A 365 -7.47 19.33 0.23
N PRO A 366 -7.11 20.59 0.52
CA PRO A 366 -5.75 20.92 0.94
C PRO A 366 -5.30 20.08 2.14
N PRO A 367 -4.01 19.74 2.24
CA PRO A 367 -3.48 18.96 3.36
C PRO A 367 -3.75 19.69 4.68
N ARG A 368 -4.23 18.95 5.68
CA ARG A 368 -4.28 19.42 7.07
C ARG A 368 -2.94 19.06 7.72
N LEU A 369 -2.20 20.06 8.19
CA LEU A 369 -0.85 19.89 8.74
C LEU A 369 -0.85 19.19 10.10
#